data_AF-A0A1A8B1Z7-F1
#
_entry.id   AF-A0A1A8B1Z7-F1
#
_cell.length_a   1.000
_cell.length_b   1.000
_cell.length_c   1.000
_cell.angle_alpha   90.00
_cell.angle_beta   90.00
_cell.angle_gamma   90.00
#
_symmetry.space_group_name_H-M   'P 1'
#
loop_
_entity.id
_entity.type
_entity.pdbx_description
1 polymer ?
#
loop_
_entity_poly.entity_id
_entity_poly.type
_entity_poly.pdbx_seq_one_letter_code
_entity_poly.pdbx_strand_id
1 'polypeptide(L)'
;METKRIYFTVNGIPEQAEFPADCPAQDVKDLFRSAAEAGPHDILKLYNPKGNIINISPSLEPNAPASRYKLEVVAADCNSELLGAELAGSLGFDLSSMEKRLQSLEKKILVDAGETPAVVYEMKKQVDLFREKLESVEHLSWLGFYKDLSEGTHKPSPFYHKRTLHKTKEECEHVREKFMQMSSLEVSEEVRQYLKTPTFDNWQWEDAEIMVLLQVMYTDLDLTVTFNIEPEVLQRFLFEVYRRYNNIPFHNFKHCFCVTQMMYGLIWLTDLRSKMDSMDLLIMLSSAVCHDLDHTGYNNAYQ
;
A
#
# COMPACT_ATOMS: atom_id res chain seq x y z
N MET A 1 10.57 4.82 45.48
CA MET A 1 10.35 4.05 44.24
C MET A 1 11.69 3.50 43.82
N GLU A 2 11.79 2.19 43.62
CA GLU A 2 13.05 1.53 43.28
C GLU A 2 13.39 1.82 41.82
N THR A 3 14.51 2.49 41.56
CA THR A 3 14.97 2.81 40.20
C THR A 3 15.93 1.74 39.70
N LYS A 4 15.72 1.31 38.47
CA LYS A 4 16.60 0.36 37.78
C LYS A 4 17.56 1.12 36.88
N ARG A 5 18.84 0.77 36.93
CA ARG A 5 19.87 1.28 36.03
C ARG A 5 20.39 0.17 35.13
N ILE A 6 20.31 0.38 33.82
CA ILE A 6 20.73 -0.56 32.78
C ILE A 6 21.85 0.07 31.96
N TYR A 7 22.97 -0.64 31.84
CA TYR A 7 24.10 -0.29 30.97
C TYR A 7 24.03 -1.09 29.68
N PHE A 8 24.15 -0.44 28.54
CA PHE A 8 24.11 -1.08 27.23
C PHE A 8 25.07 -0.42 26.25
N THR A 9 25.18 -1.00 25.06
CA THR A 9 25.96 -0.45 23.95
C THR A 9 25.05 -0.32 22.74
N VAL A 10 25.14 0.82 22.05
CA VAL A 10 24.46 1.08 20.77
C VAL A 10 25.56 1.45 19.78
N ASN A 11 25.66 0.75 18.65
CA ASN A 11 26.69 1.03 17.62
C ASN A 11 28.13 1.11 18.18
N GLY A 12 28.44 0.36 19.24
CA GLY A 12 29.73 0.38 19.93
C GLY A 12 29.92 1.53 20.94
N ILE A 13 28.97 2.47 21.03
CA ILE A 13 28.97 3.56 22.01
C ILE A 13 28.31 3.07 23.31
N PRO A 14 28.95 3.24 24.47
CA PRO A 14 28.37 2.85 25.75
C PRO A 14 27.32 3.86 26.22
N GLU A 15 26.14 3.36 26.58
CA GLU A 15 24.99 4.14 27.05
C GLU A 15 24.46 3.60 28.38
N GLN A 16 23.64 4.41 29.06
CA GLN A 16 22.93 4.02 30.27
C GLN A 16 21.48 4.53 30.29
N ALA A 17 20.57 3.68 30.76
CA ALA A 17 19.17 4.01 30.96
C ALA A 17 18.82 3.87 32.44
N GLU A 18 18.07 4.83 32.98
CA GLU A 18 17.54 4.77 34.33
C GLU A 18 16.03 4.98 34.29
N PHE A 19 15.27 4.03 34.86
CA PHE A 19 13.81 4.10 34.89
C PHE A 19 13.24 3.44 36.17
N PRO A 20 12.08 3.88 36.67
CA PRO A 20 11.40 3.27 37.82
C PRO A 20 10.98 1.81 37.57
N ALA A 21 10.95 0.97 38.61
CA ALA A 21 10.51 -0.42 38.49
C ALA A 21 9.05 -0.58 38.04
N ASP A 22 8.21 0.43 38.29
CA ASP A 22 6.80 0.54 37.89
C ASP A 22 6.59 1.28 36.55
N CYS A 23 7.66 1.57 35.83
CA CYS A 23 7.59 2.23 34.52
C CYS A 23 6.79 1.39 33.51
N PRO A 24 5.85 1.99 32.75
CA PRO A 24 5.14 1.30 31.68
C PRO A 24 6.09 0.66 30.65
N ALA A 25 5.73 -0.51 30.13
CA ALA A 25 6.58 -1.21 29.16
C ALA A 25 6.81 -0.42 27.86
N GLN A 26 5.86 0.46 27.49
CA GLN A 26 5.99 1.32 26.33
C GLN A 26 7.07 2.40 26.56
N ASP A 27 7.04 3.07 27.71
CA ASP A 27 8.02 4.09 28.07
C ASP A 27 9.45 3.52 28.15
N VAL A 28 9.61 2.29 28.64
CA VAL A 28 10.92 1.59 28.61
C VAL A 28 11.37 1.33 27.17
N LYS A 29 10.48 0.91 26.28
CA LYS A 29 10.83 0.71 24.87
C LYS A 29 11.19 2.02 24.18
N ASP A 30 10.44 3.09 24.44
CA ASP A 30 10.69 4.40 23.85
C ASP A 30 11.99 5.00 24.36
N LEU A 31 12.38 4.77 25.62
CA LEU A 31 13.68 5.16 26.16
C LEU A 31 14.85 4.49 25.41
N PHE A 32 14.77 3.18 25.19
CA PHE A 32 15.81 2.45 24.44
C PHE A 32 15.81 2.83 22.95
N ARG A 33 14.64 3.15 22.39
CA ARG A 33 14.51 3.67 21.03
C ARG A 33 15.18 5.04 20.88
N SER A 34 14.93 5.96 21.80
CA SER A 34 15.60 7.26 21.82
C SER A 34 17.11 7.13 21.96
N ALA A 35 17.59 6.22 22.81
CA ALA A 35 19.03 5.97 22.94
C ALA A 35 19.67 5.35 21.69
N ALA A 36 18.86 4.67 20.86
CA ALA A 36 19.30 4.09 19.59
C ALA A 36 19.15 5.03 18.39
N GLU A 37 18.63 6.24 18.58
CA GLU A 37 18.19 7.15 17.51
C GLU A 37 17.26 6.46 16.50
N ALA A 38 16.48 5.48 16.96
CA ALA A 38 15.66 4.63 16.11
C ALA A 38 14.27 5.24 15.88
N GLY A 39 13.75 5.06 14.66
CA GLY A 39 12.42 5.51 14.25
C GLY A 39 11.27 4.76 14.94
N PRO A 40 10.03 5.26 14.80
CA PRO A 40 8.85 4.65 15.44
C PRO A 40 8.53 3.23 14.93
N HIS A 41 9.01 2.89 13.73
CA HIS A 41 8.80 1.58 13.07
C HIS A 41 10.03 0.66 13.11
N ASP A 42 11.15 1.14 13.64
CA ASP A 42 12.39 0.37 13.69
C ASP A 42 12.30 -0.77 14.69
N ILE A 43 12.89 -1.91 14.32
CA ILE A 43 12.94 -3.11 15.15
C ILE A 43 14.21 -3.08 16.00
N LEU A 44 14.03 -3.00 17.32
CA LEU A 44 15.11 -3.07 18.30
C LEU A 44 15.29 -4.51 18.80
N LYS A 45 16.53 -4.99 18.82
CA LYS A 45 16.91 -6.24 19.48
C LYS A 45 17.94 -5.95 20.56
N LEU A 46 17.66 -6.39 21.78
CA LEU A 46 18.58 -6.29 22.90
C LEU A 46 19.17 -7.68 23.18
N TYR A 47 20.49 -7.75 23.36
CA TYR A 47 21.23 -8.99 23.60
C TYR A 47 21.95 -8.92 24.94
N ASN A 48 21.97 -10.03 25.66
CA ASN A 48 22.78 -10.17 26.87
C ASN A 48 24.26 -10.47 26.54
N PRO A 49 25.19 -10.44 27.51
CA PRO A 49 26.60 -10.75 27.26
C PRO A 49 26.88 -12.17 26.75
N LYS A 50 25.91 -13.09 26.87
CA LYS A 50 25.98 -14.46 26.34
C LYS A 50 25.49 -14.56 24.88
N GLY A 51 25.00 -13.46 24.30
CA GLY A 51 24.47 -13.42 22.93
C GLY A 51 22.99 -13.80 22.80
N ASN A 52 22.25 -13.98 23.90
CA ASN A 52 20.82 -14.29 23.84
C ASN A 52 19.99 -13.01 23.72
N ILE A 53 18.94 -13.06 22.90
CA ILE A 53 17.95 -11.99 22.78
C ILE A 53 17.14 -11.90 24.07
N ILE A 54 17.02 -10.69 24.61
CA ILE A 54 16.25 -10.36 25.80
C ILE A 54 15.17 -9.31 25.46
N ASN A 55 14.03 -9.41 26.12
CA ASN A 55 12.93 -8.48 25.90
C ASN A 55 13.22 -7.12 26.53
N ILE A 56 12.88 -6.03 25.84
CA ILE A 56 12.95 -4.68 26.38
C ILE A 56 11.66 -4.44 27.16
N SER A 57 11.76 -4.52 28.50
CA SER A 57 10.63 -4.42 29.40
C SER A 57 11.07 -3.92 30.80
N PRO A 58 10.11 -3.51 31.66
CA PRO A 58 10.41 -3.09 33.02
C PRO A 58 11.02 -4.21 33.88
N SER A 59 10.85 -5.47 33.46
CA SER A 59 11.43 -6.66 34.09
C SER A 59 12.90 -6.88 33.73
N LEU A 60 13.57 -5.97 33.02
CA LEU A 60 15.00 -6.05 32.81
C LEU A 60 15.76 -6.06 34.15
N GLU A 61 16.76 -6.93 34.24
CA GLU A 61 17.62 -7.05 35.41
C GLU A 61 18.73 -5.99 35.36
N PRO A 62 18.96 -5.24 36.46
CA PRO A 62 20.09 -4.33 36.60
C PRO A 62 21.42 -5.04 36.34
N ASN A 63 22.34 -4.36 35.65
CA ASN A 63 23.65 -4.89 35.30
C ASN A 63 24.76 -3.90 35.66
N ALA A 64 26.01 -4.27 35.37
CA ALA A 64 27.19 -3.42 35.60
C ALA A 64 27.82 -2.97 34.28
N PRO A 65 28.66 -1.91 34.28
CA PRO A 65 29.45 -1.53 33.10
C PRO A 65 30.28 -2.67 32.50
N ALA A 66 30.73 -3.63 33.31
CA ALA A 66 31.47 -4.79 32.82
C ALA A 66 30.60 -5.82 32.07
N SER A 67 29.27 -5.76 32.20
CA SER A 67 28.31 -6.74 31.68
C SER A 67 27.19 -6.05 30.88
N ARG A 68 27.58 -5.13 29.99
CA ARG A 68 26.64 -4.34 29.18
C ARG A 68 25.80 -5.22 28.27
N TYR A 69 24.54 -4.85 28.10
CA TYR A 69 23.72 -5.37 27.01
C TYR A 69 24.14 -4.77 25.68
N LYS A 70 23.81 -5.42 24.58
CA LYS A 70 24.04 -4.92 23.22
C LYS A 70 22.69 -4.64 22.57
N LEU A 71 22.45 -3.39 22.21
CA LEU A 71 21.24 -2.95 21.51
C LEU A 71 21.55 -2.79 20.03
N GLU A 72 20.77 -3.45 19.18
CA GLU A 72 20.87 -3.39 17.72
C GLU A 72 19.55 -2.94 17.11
N VAL A 73 19.64 -2.09 16.09
CA VAL A 73 18.52 -1.69 15.23
C VAL A 73 18.57 -2.58 13.99
N VAL A 74 17.58 -3.48 13.81
CA VAL A 74 17.63 -4.57 12.81
C VAL A 74 16.81 -4.26 11.56
N ALA A 75 15.96 -3.25 11.61
CA ALA A 75 15.33 -2.67 10.44
C ALA A 75 15.41 -1.16 10.59
N ALA A 76 16.52 -0.59 10.10
CA ALA A 76 16.44 0.69 9.42
C ALA A 76 15.78 0.42 8.07
N ASP A 77 15.17 1.44 7.47
CA ASP A 77 14.62 1.42 6.11
C ASP A 77 15.30 0.43 5.18
N CYS A 78 14.47 -0.28 4.39
CA CYS A 78 14.91 -1.13 3.31
C CYS A 78 15.81 -0.34 2.35
N ASN A 79 17.13 -0.28 2.62
CA ASN A 79 18.16 0.10 1.66
C ASN A 79 18.21 -0.97 0.59
N SER A 80 17.23 -0.91 -0.32
CA SER A 80 17.18 -1.61 -1.58
C SER A 80 18.07 -0.89 -2.61
N GLU A 81 19.30 -0.55 -2.24
CA GLU A 81 20.18 0.30 -3.08
C GLU A 81 20.71 -0.36 -4.36
N LEU A 82 20.36 -1.61 -4.66
CA LEU A 82 20.71 -2.22 -5.94
C LEU A 82 19.51 -2.70 -6.76
N LEU A 83 18.54 -3.39 -6.16
CA LEU A 83 17.35 -3.80 -6.91
C LEU A 83 16.27 -2.71 -6.98
N GLY A 84 16.07 -1.95 -5.90
CA GLY A 84 14.98 -0.98 -5.80
C GLY A 84 15.22 0.27 -6.63
N ALA A 85 16.46 0.75 -6.71
CA ALA A 85 16.81 1.92 -7.52
C ALA A 85 16.73 1.64 -9.03
N GLU A 86 17.17 0.46 -9.49
CA GLU A 86 17.02 0.04 -10.89
C GLU A 86 15.54 -0.18 -11.24
N LEU A 87 14.80 -0.92 -10.42
CA LEU A 87 13.36 -1.11 -10.61
C LEU A 87 12.62 0.23 -10.60
N ALA A 88 12.86 1.12 -9.64
CA ALA A 88 12.22 2.43 -9.56
C ALA A 88 12.52 3.29 -10.79
N GLY A 89 13.77 3.31 -11.25
CA GLY A 89 14.17 3.98 -12.49
C GLY A 89 13.43 3.43 -13.71
N SER A 90 13.31 2.11 -13.82
CA SER A 90 12.55 1.49 -14.92
C SER A 90 11.05 1.73 -14.79
N LEU A 91 10.52 1.77 -13.56
CA LEU A 91 9.12 2.02 -13.19
C LEU A 91 8.72 3.50 -13.43
N GLY A 92 9.64 4.37 -13.88
CA GLY A 92 9.42 5.80 -14.10
C GLY A 92 9.43 6.65 -12.82
N PHE A 93 9.74 6.04 -11.67
CA PHE A 93 9.88 6.71 -10.39
C PHE A 93 11.35 7.00 -10.13
N ASP A 94 11.80 8.22 -10.45
CA ASP A 94 13.11 8.69 -9.99
C ASP A 94 13.04 9.02 -8.49
N LEU A 95 13.11 7.96 -7.67
CA LEU A 95 13.07 8.04 -6.21
C LEU A 95 14.16 8.97 -5.69
N SER A 96 15.35 8.98 -6.30
CA SER A 96 16.45 9.86 -5.90
C SER A 96 16.14 11.34 -6.20
N SER A 97 15.50 11.64 -7.33
CA SER A 97 15.03 13.01 -7.63
C SER A 97 13.87 13.43 -6.75
N MET A 98 12.93 12.52 -6.46
CA MET A 98 11.83 12.77 -5.53
C MET A 98 12.34 13.02 -4.12
N GLU A 99 13.29 12.22 -3.64
CA GLU A 99 13.93 12.36 -2.33
C GLU A 99 14.75 13.65 -2.27
N LYS A 100 15.56 13.97 -3.29
CA LYS A 100 16.27 15.26 -3.36
C LYS A 100 15.31 16.44 -3.40
N ARG A 101 14.19 16.33 -4.10
CA ARG A 101 13.12 17.35 -4.07
C ARG A 101 12.52 17.45 -2.67
N LEU A 102 12.23 16.34 -2.01
CA LEU A 102 11.66 16.31 -0.66
C LEU A 102 12.63 16.93 0.34
N GLN A 103 13.90 16.51 0.34
CA GLN A 103 14.96 17.09 1.16
C GLN A 103 15.18 18.57 0.84
N SER A 104 15.06 19.00 -0.42
CA SER A 104 15.14 20.43 -0.77
C SER A 104 13.94 21.24 -0.29
N LEU A 105 12.74 20.63 -0.27
CA LEU A 105 11.51 21.21 0.24
C LEU A 105 11.55 21.28 1.77
N GLU A 106 11.95 20.21 2.44
CA GLU A 106 12.18 20.14 3.88
C GLU A 106 13.23 21.16 4.30
N LYS A 107 14.37 21.26 3.58
CA LYS A 107 15.39 22.26 3.84
C LYS A 107 14.89 23.68 3.60
N LYS A 108 14.02 23.90 2.60
CA LYS A 108 13.35 25.21 2.42
C LYS A 108 12.36 25.53 3.54
N ILE A 109 11.69 24.52 4.09
CA ILE A 109 10.77 24.65 5.23
C ILE A 109 11.56 24.89 6.53
N LEU A 110 12.74 24.29 6.69
CA LEU A 110 13.57 24.40 7.90
C LEU A 110 14.44 25.67 7.95
N VAL A 111 14.87 26.17 6.78
CA VAL A 111 15.75 27.36 6.69
C VAL A 111 14.97 28.66 6.81
N ASP A 112 13.66 28.67 6.51
CA ASP A 112 12.78 29.81 6.74
C ASP A 112 12.16 29.72 8.15
N ALA A 113 13.02 29.85 9.17
CA ALA A 113 12.62 29.74 10.57
C ALA A 113 11.82 30.98 11.02
N GLY A 114 10.53 30.77 11.27
CA GLY A 114 9.74 31.59 12.18
C GLY A 114 8.24 31.47 11.98
N GLU A 115 7.79 31.45 10.73
CA GLU A 115 6.38 31.39 10.38
C GLU A 115 6.19 30.42 9.23
N THR A 116 5.30 29.43 9.40
CA THR A 116 4.79 28.64 8.27
C THR A 116 4.41 29.61 7.15
N PRO A 117 4.99 29.50 5.93
CA PRO A 117 4.71 30.42 4.84
C PRO A 117 3.20 30.58 4.68
N ALA A 118 2.71 31.79 4.41
CA ALA A 118 1.26 32.06 4.34
C ALA A 118 0.53 31.10 3.39
N VAL A 119 1.21 30.58 2.37
CA VAL A 119 0.70 29.55 1.46
C VAL A 119 0.50 28.19 2.14
N VAL A 120 1.38 27.79 3.07
CA VAL A 120 1.26 26.56 3.86
C VAL A 120 0.17 26.71 4.91
N TYR A 121 0.03 27.90 5.51
CA TYR A 121 -1.10 28.18 6.39
C TYR A 121 -2.43 28.17 5.63
N GLU A 122 -2.47 28.76 4.43
CA GLU A 122 -3.65 28.72 3.57
C GLU A 122 -3.93 27.31 3.06
N MET A 123 -2.92 26.53 2.67
CA MET A 123 -3.11 25.12 2.30
C MET A 123 -3.58 24.29 3.49
N LYS A 124 -3.00 24.48 4.68
CA LYS A 124 -3.47 23.83 5.90
C LYS A 124 -4.91 24.21 6.20
N LYS A 125 -5.27 25.49 6.07
CA LYS A 125 -6.64 25.98 6.25
C LYS A 125 -7.60 25.42 5.19
N GLN A 126 -7.18 25.29 3.93
CA GLN A 126 -7.96 24.68 2.87
C GLN A 126 -8.12 23.18 3.07
N VAL A 127 -7.07 22.49 3.55
CA VAL A 127 -7.10 21.07 3.93
C VAL A 127 -7.98 20.86 5.16
N ASP A 128 -7.91 21.74 6.15
CA ASP A 128 -8.75 21.69 7.36
C ASP A 128 -10.20 22.03 7.00
N LEU A 129 -10.47 23.00 6.11
CA LEU A 129 -11.81 23.30 5.58
C LEU A 129 -12.34 22.17 4.71
N PHE A 130 -11.48 21.51 3.93
CA PHE A 130 -11.85 20.36 3.10
C PHE A 130 -12.13 19.15 3.98
N ARG A 131 -11.31 18.93 5.01
CA ARG A 131 -11.51 17.92 6.05
C ARG A 131 -12.79 18.20 6.83
N GLU A 132 -13.04 19.42 7.24
CA GLU A 132 -14.27 19.82 7.94
C GLU A 132 -15.47 19.63 7.02
N LYS A 133 -15.40 19.98 5.74
CA LYS A 133 -16.43 19.61 4.75
C LYS A 133 -16.58 18.11 4.59
N LEU A 134 -15.50 17.33 4.55
CA LEU A 134 -15.56 15.87 4.48
C LEU A 134 -16.18 15.25 5.75
N GLU A 135 -15.94 15.84 6.91
CA GLU A 135 -16.44 15.40 8.21
C GLU A 135 -17.88 15.89 8.47
N SER A 136 -18.29 17.03 7.90
CA SER A 136 -19.59 17.67 8.12
C SER A 136 -20.59 17.46 6.98
N VAL A 137 -20.15 17.01 5.80
CA VAL A 137 -21.01 16.77 4.64
C VAL A 137 -21.22 15.26 4.47
N GLU A 138 -22.43 14.81 4.79
CA GLU A 138 -22.85 13.41 4.90
C GLU A 138 -22.51 12.53 3.67
N HIS A 139 -22.42 13.12 2.47
CA HIS A 139 -22.16 12.39 1.21
C HIS A 139 -20.70 12.43 0.72
N LEU A 140 -19.80 13.14 1.41
CA LEU A 140 -18.38 13.24 0.99
C LEU A 140 -17.43 12.42 1.87
N SER A 141 -17.88 11.92 3.03
CA SER A 141 -17.05 11.20 4.01
C SER A 141 -16.70 9.76 3.60
N TRP A 142 -16.03 9.51 2.46
CA TRP A 142 -15.70 8.11 2.05
C TRP A 142 -14.84 7.33 3.07
N LEU A 143 -14.17 8.01 4.00
CA LEU A 143 -13.26 7.40 4.97
C LEU A 143 -13.91 7.05 6.32
N GLY A 144 -15.21 7.30 6.52
CA GLY A 144 -15.91 6.90 7.75
C GLY A 144 -15.53 7.70 9.01
N PHE A 145 -14.97 8.90 8.87
CA PHE A 145 -14.59 9.78 9.99
C PHE A 145 -15.72 10.71 10.47
N TYR A 146 -16.98 10.23 10.50
CA TYR A 146 -18.04 11.00 11.15
C TYR A 146 -17.93 10.83 12.66
N LYS A 147 -17.53 11.89 13.37
CA LYS A 147 -17.54 11.92 14.83
C LYS A 147 -18.91 12.44 15.28
N ASP A 148 -19.86 11.52 15.47
CA ASP A 148 -21.18 11.87 15.97
C ASP A 148 -21.09 12.35 17.42
N LEU A 149 -21.49 13.59 17.68
CA LEU A 149 -21.55 14.19 19.03
C LEU A 149 -22.96 14.09 19.64
N SER A 150 -23.84 13.24 19.10
CA SER A 150 -25.19 13.07 19.64
C SER A 150 -25.34 11.73 20.39
N GLU A 151 -25.53 11.80 21.71
CA GLU A 151 -26.05 10.71 22.52
C GLU A 151 -27.49 10.42 22.09
N GLY A 152 -27.69 9.52 21.14
CA GLY A 152 -29.03 9.13 20.72
C GLY A 152 -29.06 8.15 19.56
N THR A 153 -29.31 6.87 19.88
CA THR A 153 -29.61 5.75 18.97
C THR A 153 -28.53 5.43 17.91
N HIS A 154 -27.85 4.29 18.09
CA HIS A 154 -26.96 3.69 17.10
C HIS A 154 -27.61 3.62 15.71
N LYS A 155 -27.24 4.56 14.82
CA LYS A 155 -27.43 4.39 13.37
C LYS A 155 -26.21 3.62 12.84
N PRO A 156 -26.37 2.51 12.12
CA PRO A 156 -25.24 1.86 11.45
C PRO A 156 -24.60 2.82 10.44
N SER A 157 -23.29 2.70 10.27
CA SER A 157 -22.44 3.55 9.43
C SER A 157 -23.08 3.91 8.07
N PRO A 158 -22.91 5.15 7.57
CA PRO A 158 -23.47 5.58 6.29
C PRO A 158 -22.94 4.75 5.10
N PHE A 159 -21.80 4.05 5.26
CA PHE A 159 -21.21 3.20 4.20
C PHE A 159 -21.96 1.91 3.93
N TYR A 160 -22.88 1.52 4.81
CA TYR A 160 -23.75 0.37 4.59
C TYR A 160 -25.07 0.76 3.91
N HIS A 161 -25.13 1.91 3.25
CA HIS A 161 -26.30 2.29 2.46
C HIS A 161 -26.25 1.70 1.02
N LYS A 162 -27.03 0.62 0.86
CA LYS A 162 -27.85 0.26 -0.31
C LYS A 162 -27.20 -0.20 -1.63
N ARG A 163 -25.90 -0.45 -1.74
CA ARG A 163 -25.43 -1.26 -2.88
C ARG A 163 -25.55 -2.73 -2.53
N THR A 164 -26.28 -3.48 -3.35
CA THR A 164 -26.31 -4.94 -3.23
C THR A 164 -24.89 -5.47 -3.36
N LEU A 165 -24.55 -6.48 -2.55
CA LEU A 165 -23.23 -7.13 -2.60
C LEU A 165 -22.87 -7.53 -4.04
N HIS A 166 -23.86 -8.08 -4.75
CA HIS A 166 -23.74 -8.42 -6.15
C HIS A 166 -24.24 -7.27 -7.03
N LYS A 167 -23.60 -7.10 -8.18
CA LYS A 167 -24.06 -6.21 -9.26
C LYS A 167 -25.44 -6.65 -9.76
N THR A 168 -26.28 -5.70 -10.13
CA THR A 168 -27.59 -6.05 -10.72
C THR A 168 -27.41 -6.60 -12.13
N LYS A 169 -28.44 -7.30 -12.64
CA LYS A 169 -28.41 -7.81 -14.01
C LYS A 169 -28.32 -6.66 -15.01
N GLU A 170 -29.05 -5.57 -14.77
CA GLU A 170 -29.08 -4.38 -15.62
C GLU A 170 -27.71 -3.68 -15.66
N GLU A 171 -27.04 -3.52 -14.51
CA GLU A 171 -25.68 -2.99 -14.42
C GLU A 171 -24.70 -3.83 -15.25
N CYS A 172 -24.80 -5.17 -15.14
CA CYS A 172 -23.92 -6.08 -15.86
C CYS A 172 -24.14 -6.03 -17.38
N GLU A 173 -25.39 -6.05 -17.84
CA GLU A 173 -25.68 -5.99 -19.28
C GLU A 173 -25.28 -4.64 -19.88
N HIS A 174 -25.49 -3.53 -19.17
CA HIS A 174 -25.03 -2.22 -19.65
C HIS A 174 -23.51 -2.16 -19.85
N VAL A 175 -22.74 -2.66 -18.88
CA VAL A 175 -21.27 -2.73 -18.99
C VAL A 175 -20.85 -3.70 -20.10
N ARG A 176 -21.57 -4.81 -20.27
CA ARG A 176 -21.32 -5.78 -21.35
C ARG A 176 -21.49 -5.14 -22.73
N GLU A 177 -22.59 -4.43 -22.96
CA GLU A 177 -22.85 -3.77 -24.24
C GLU A 177 -21.76 -2.76 -24.57
N LYS A 178 -21.40 -1.91 -23.61
CA LYS A 178 -20.32 -0.93 -23.77
C LYS A 178 -18.98 -1.64 -24.06
N PHE A 179 -18.67 -2.70 -23.33
CA PHE A 179 -17.46 -3.48 -23.57
C PHE A 179 -17.43 -4.08 -24.98
N MET A 180 -18.50 -4.72 -25.43
CA MET A 180 -18.54 -5.32 -26.77
C MET A 180 -18.39 -4.27 -27.88
N GLN A 181 -19.00 -3.09 -27.72
CA GLN A 181 -18.84 -1.96 -28.65
C GLN A 181 -17.39 -1.45 -28.70
N MET A 182 -16.70 -1.43 -27.57
CA MET A 182 -15.33 -0.92 -27.46
C MET A 182 -14.27 -1.97 -27.81
N SER A 183 -14.58 -3.27 -27.65
CA SER A 183 -13.61 -4.37 -27.79
C SER A 183 -13.03 -4.55 -29.19
N SER A 184 -13.68 -3.95 -30.21
CA SER A 184 -13.22 -3.91 -31.60
C SER A 184 -12.40 -2.65 -31.93
N LEU A 185 -12.33 -1.68 -31.02
CA LEU A 185 -11.57 -0.46 -31.20
C LEU A 185 -10.10 -0.68 -30.81
N GLU A 186 -9.19 -0.09 -31.58
CA GLU A 186 -7.77 -0.11 -31.25
C GLU A 186 -7.49 0.90 -30.13
N VAL A 187 -6.85 0.43 -29.06
CA VAL A 187 -6.32 1.30 -28.00
C VAL A 187 -5.09 2.01 -28.54
N SER A 188 -4.99 3.33 -28.31
CA SER A 188 -3.88 4.12 -28.83
C SER A 188 -2.54 3.60 -28.31
N GLU A 189 -1.50 3.76 -29.12
CA GLU A 189 -0.17 3.25 -28.77
C GLU A 189 0.38 3.92 -27.52
N GLU A 190 0.05 5.19 -27.28
CA GLU A 190 0.43 5.91 -26.06
C GLU A 190 -0.15 5.24 -24.81
N VAL A 191 -1.44 4.86 -24.85
CA VAL A 191 -2.10 4.15 -23.76
C VAL A 191 -1.52 2.76 -23.58
N ARG A 192 -1.26 2.03 -24.69
CA ARG A 192 -0.64 0.68 -24.63
C ARG A 192 0.74 0.71 -24.00
N GLN A 193 1.56 1.71 -24.32
CA GLN A 193 2.87 1.87 -23.70
C GLN A 193 2.77 2.30 -22.25
N TYR A 194 1.86 3.23 -21.92
CA TYR A 194 1.63 3.65 -20.54
C TYR A 194 1.12 2.49 -19.66
N LEU A 195 0.28 1.60 -20.19
CA LEU A 195 -0.23 0.42 -19.49
C LEU A 195 0.86 -0.54 -19.02
N LYS A 196 2.03 -0.55 -19.69
CA LYS A 196 3.21 -1.36 -19.35
C LYS A 196 4.01 -0.79 -18.18
N THR A 197 3.62 0.39 -17.69
CA THR A 197 4.30 1.08 -16.59
C THR A 197 3.50 0.95 -15.30
N PRO A 198 4.14 0.88 -14.13
CA PRO A 198 3.45 0.86 -12.83
C PRO A 198 2.85 2.22 -12.45
N THR A 199 3.27 3.29 -13.14
CA THR A 199 2.78 4.65 -12.98
C THR A 199 1.40 4.81 -13.57
N PHE A 200 0.90 3.80 -14.29
CA PHE A 200 -0.41 3.81 -14.90
C PHE A 200 -1.50 4.19 -13.89
N ASP A 201 -2.23 5.26 -14.21
CA ASP A 201 -3.37 5.67 -13.40
C ASP A 201 -4.54 4.73 -13.68
N ASN A 202 -4.81 3.86 -12.71
CA ASN A 202 -5.85 2.85 -12.74
C ASN A 202 -7.26 3.43 -12.48
N TRP A 203 -7.38 4.65 -11.96
CA TRP A 203 -8.64 5.21 -11.47
C TRP A 203 -9.49 5.91 -12.54
N GLN A 204 -8.87 6.37 -13.61
CA GLN A 204 -9.54 7.15 -14.67
C GLN A 204 -10.41 6.31 -15.62
N TRP A 205 -10.33 4.98 -15.55
CA TRP A 205 -11.00 4.08 -16.50
C TRP A 205 -12.31 3.53 -15.93
N GLU A 206 -13.31 3.35 -16.77
CA GLU A 206 -14.56 2.66 -16.44
C GLU A 206 -14.43 1.13 -16.58
N ASP A 207 -15.42 0.38 -16.07
CA ASP A 207 -15.35 -1.09 -16.05
C ASP A 207 -15.26 -1.73 -17.45
N ALA A 208 -15.96 -1.14 -18.43
CA ALA A 208 -15.87 -1.58 -19.83
C ALA A 208 -14.48 -1.33 -20.42
N GLU A 209 -13.88 -0.17 -20.13
CA GLU A 209 -12.54 0.21 -20.59
C GLU A 209 -11.48 -0.69 -19.96
N ILE A 210 -11.60 -0.99 -18.66
CA ILE A 210 -10.74 -1.94 -17.97
C ILE A 210 -10.75 -3.30 -18.67
N MET A 211 -11.91 -3.82 -19.06
CA MET A 211 -11.96 -5.10 -19.77
C MET A 211 -11.27 -5.04 -21.14
N VAL A 212 -11.34 -3.90 -21.85
CA VAL A 212 -10.56 -3.70 -23.09
C VAL A 212 -9.06 -3.70 -22.78
N LEU A 213 -8.62 -3.00 -21.73
CA LEU A 213 -7.21 -2.98 -21.32
C LEU A 213 -6.71 -4.37 -20.91
N LEU A 214 -7.53 -5.16 -20.20
CA LEU A 214 -7.24 -6.56 -19.90
C LEU A 214 -7.11 -7.39 -21.18
N GLN A 215 -8.01 -7.25 -22.16
CA GLN A 215 -7.91 -7.92 -23.46
C GLN A 215 -6.61 -7.56 -24.19
N VAL A 216 -6.20 -6.29 -24.12
CA VAL A 216 -4.91 -5.82 -24.66
C VAL A 216 -3.75 -6.54 -24.00
N MET A 217 -3.73 -6.69 -22.66
CA MET A 217 -2.64 -7.38 -21.96
C MET A 217 -2.43 -8.82 -22.44
N TYR A 218 -3.52 -9.59 -22.64
CA TYR A 218 -3.44 -10.96 -23.17
C TYR A 218 -2.92 -11.00 -24.62
N THR A 219 -3.30 -10.01 -25.42
CA THR A 219 -2.89 -9.93 -26.83
C THR A 219 -1.44 -9.46 -26.98
N ASP A 220 -1.02 -8.46 -26.18
CA ASP A 220 0.34 -7.91 -26.16
C ASP A 220 1.38 -8.91 -25.68
N LEU A 221 0.98 -9.86 -24.82
CA LEU A 221 1.82 -10.98 -24.38
C LEU A 221 1.74 -12.20 -25.32
N ASP A 222 1.07 -12.06 -26.47
CA ASP A 222 0.90 -13.11 -27.49
C ASP A 222 0.22 -14.39 -26.97
N LEU A 223 -0.50 -14.30 -25.85
CA LEU A 223 -1.14 -15.45 -25.20
C LEU A 223 -2.33 -15.96 -26.02
N THR A 224 -3.06 -15.06 -26.67
CA THR A 224 -4.22 -15.42 -27.50
C THR A 224 -3.80 -16.28 -28.68
N VAL A 225 -2.73 -15.90 -29.38
CA VAL A 225 -2.18 -16.65 -30.52
C VAL A 225 -1.54 -17.94 -30.02
N THR A 226 -0.67 -17.86 -29.00
CA THR A 226 0.07 -19.02 -28.47
C THR A 226 -0.84 -20.15 -28.02
N PHE A 227 -1.96 -19.83 -27.36
CA PHE A 227 -2.90 -20.82 -26.81
C PHE A 227 -4.18 -20.97 -27.65
N ASN A 228 -4.24 -20.36 -28.84
CA ASN A 228 -5.41 -20.38 -29.72
C ASN A 228 -6.71 -19.98 -29.00
N ILE A 229 -6.64 -18.92 -28.21
CA ILE A 229 -7.78 -18.35 -27.48
C ILE A 229 -8.53 -17.44 -28.43
N GLU A 230 -9.74 -17.86 -28.81
CA GLU A 230 -10.62 -17.03 -29.64
C GLU A 230 -10.96 -15.71 -28.92
N PRO A 231 -10.93 -14.56 -29.60
CA PRO A 231 -11.22 -13.25 -29.00
C PRO A 231 -12.55 -13.23 -28.26
N GLU A 232 -13.60 -13.84 -28.83
CA GLU A 232 -14.92 -13.92 -28.20
C GLU A 232 -14.92 -14.74 -26.91
N VAL A 233 -14.08 -15.78 -26.83
CA VAL A 233 -13.94 -16.61 -25.63
C VAL A 233 -13.26 -15.80 -24.53
N LEU A 234 -12.19 -15.07 -24.87
CA LEU A 234 -11.52 -14.16 -23.93
C LEU A 234 -12.47 -13.06 -23.42
N GLN A 235 -13.22 -12.43 -24.31
CA GLN A 235 -14.20 -11.40 -23.94
C GLN A 235 -15.28 -11.93 -23.00
N ARG A 236 -15.83 -13.13 -23.29
CA ARG A 236 -16.81 -13.78 -22.39
C ARG A 236 -16.19 -14.12 -21.04
N PHE A 237 -14.95 -14.63 -21.03
CA PHE A 237 -14.22 -14.92 -19.81
C PHE A 237 -14.03 -13.66 -18.94
N LEU A 238 -13.51 -12.58 -19.51
CA LEU A 238 -13.31 -11.31 -18.80
C LEU A 238 -14.62 -10.73 -18.26
N PHE A 239 -15.70 -10.84 -19.03
CA PHE A 239 -17.03 -10.43 -18.57
C PHE A 239 -17.55 -11.27 -17.40
N GLU A 240 -17.38 -12.60 -17.44
CA GLU A 240 -17.77 -13.46 -16.33
C GLU A 240 -16.95 -13.18 -15.07
N VAL A 241 -15.64 -12.92 -15.20
CA VAL A 241 -14.78 -12.46 -14.11
C VAL A 241 -15.34 -11.15 -13.51
N TYR A 242 -15.59 -10.13 -14.33
CA TYR A 242 -16.17 -8.86 -13.89
C TYR A 242 -17.47 -9.05 -13.09
N ARG A 243 -18.35 -9.95 -13.58
CA ARG A 243 -19.64 -10.24 -12.95
C ARG A 243 -19.51 -10.92 -11.57
N ARG A 244 -18.37 -11.55 -11.32
CA ARG A 244 -18.07 -12.29 -10.08
C ARG A 244 -17.29 -11.49 -9.06
N TYR A 245 -16.77 -10.31 -9.41
CA TYR A 245 -16.30 -9.36 -8.41
C TYR A 245 -17.49 -8.63 -7.78
N ASN A 246 -17.56 -8.63 -6.45
CA ASN A 246 -18.65 -8.00 -5.71
C ASN A 246 -18.49 -6.47 -5.62
N ASN A 247 -19.60 -5.77 -5.40
CA ASN A 247 -19.66 -4.33 -5.17
C ASN A 247 -19.27 -4.00 -3.71
N ILE A 248 -18.01 -4.26 -3.36
CA ILE A 248 -17.45 -3.99 -2.04
C ILE A 248 -16.39 -2.88 -2.09
N PRO A 249 -16.09 -2.18 -0.99
CA PRO A 249 -15.26 -0.97 -1.03
C PRO A 249 -13.84 -1.18 -1.56
N PHE A 250 -13.22 -2.36 -1.31
CA PHE A 250 -11.82 -2.61 -1.64
C PHE A 250 -11.61 -3.77 -2.63
N HIS A 251 -11.87 -5.02 -2.23
CA HIS A 251 -11.65 -6.23 -3.08
C HIS A 251 -12.68 -6.36 -4.22
N ASN A 252 -12.79 -5.34 -5.05
CA ASN A 252 -13.70 -5.22 -6.18
C ASN A 252 -12.95 -5.33 -7.51
N PHE A 253 -13.67 -5.11 -8.62
CA PHE A 253 -13.09 -5.24 -9.96
C PHE A 253 -11.97 -4.23 -10.26
N LYS A 254 -11.98 -3.04 -9.63
CA LYS A 254 -10.88 -2.08 -9.76
C LYS A 254 -9.61 -2.60 -9.11
N HIS A 255 -9.71 -3.18 -7.91
CA HIS A 255 -8.58 -3.82 -7.25
C HIS A 255 -8.01 -4.98 -8.06
N CYS A 256 -8.87 -5.84 -8.61
CA CYS A 256 -8.47 -6.86 -9.58
C CYS A 256 -7.64 -6.30 -10.73
N PHE A 257 -8.10 -5.20 -11.33
CA PHE A 257 -7.37 -4.54 -12.40
C PHE A 257 -6.03 -3.97 -11.92
N CYS A 258 -5.97 -3.30 -10.77
CA CYS A 258 -4.71 -2.80 -10.22
C CYS A 258 -3.66 -3.90 -10.05
N VAL A 259 -4.05 -5.05 -9.47
CA VAL A 259 -3.14 -6.20 -9.29
C VAL A 259 -2.70 -6.77 -10.63
N THR A 260 -3.63 -6.92 -11.59
CA THR A 260 -3.33 -7.44 -12.93
C THR A 260 -2.44 -6.49 -13.72
N GLN A 261 -2.72 -5.18 -13.67
CA GLN A 261 -1.95 -4.14 -14.35
C GLN A 261 -0.54 -4.06 -13.78
N MET A 262 -0.37 -4.15 -12.46
CA MET A 262 0.95 -4.24 -11.84
C MET A 262 1.71 -5.49 -12.30
N MET A 263 1.05 -6.66 -12.33
CA MET A 263 1.66 -7.89 -12.85
C MET A 263 2.12 -7.73 -14.30
N TYR A 264 1.25 -7.19 -15.16
CA TYR A 264 1.58 -6.89 -16.55
C TYR A 264 2.77 -5.93 -16.66
N GLY A 265 2.76 -4.83 -15.92
CA GLY A 265 3.87 -3.87 -15.89
C GLY A 265 5.20 -4.52 -15.48
N LEU A 266 5.20 -5.35 -14.43
CA LEU A 266 6.38 -6.07 -13.97
C LEU A 266 6.90 -7.07 -15.01
N ILE A 267 6.02 -7.76 -15.76
CA ILE A 267 6.40 -8.66 -16.85
C ILE A 267 7.22 -7.92 -17.91
N TRP A 268 6.80 -6.72 -18.30
CA TRP A 268 7.52 -5.89 -19.26
C TRP A 268 8.80 -5.32 -18.68
N LEU A 269 8.72 -4.81 -17.47
CA LEU A 269 9.82 -4.12 -16.82
C LEU A 269 11.04 -5.01 -16.59
N THR A 270 10.79 -6.22 -16.10
CA THR A 270 11.84 -7.17 -15.74
C THR A 270 12.15 -8.15 -16.87
N ASP A 271 11.50 -7.95 -18.02
CA ASP A 271 11.56 -8.77 -19.22
C ASP A 271 11.32 -10.26 -18.95
N LEU A 272 10.29 -10.59 -18.16
CA LEU A 272 9.95 -11.99 -17.86
C LEU A 272 9.58 -12.77 -19.12
N ARG A 273 9.13 -12.08 -20.17
CA ARG A 273 8.79 -12.65 -21.47
C ARG A 273 9.96 -13.40 -22.13
N SER A 274 11.20 -13.02 -21.83
CA SER A 274 12.40 -13.71 -22.33
C SER A 274 12.95 -14.77 -21.36
N LYS A 275 12.38 -14.86 -20.14
CA LYS A 275 12.90 -15.67 -19.03
C LYS A 275 11.95 -16.78 -18.58
N MET A 276 10.68 -16.70 -18.95
CA MET A 276 9.62 -17.62 -18.52
C MET A 276 8.84 -18.13 -19.73
N ASP A 277 8.26 -19.33 -19.59
CA ASP A 277 7.43 -19.91 -20.64
C ASP A 277 6.09 -19.16 -20.76
N SER A 278 5.51 -19.14 -21.96
CA SER A 278 4.20 -18.50 -22.19
C SER A 278 3.10 -19.06 -21.29
N MET A 279 3.23 -20.32 -20.84
CA MET A 279 2.30 -20.95 -19.89
C MET A 279 2.38 -20.28 -18.52
N ASP A 280 3.58 -19.97 -18.05
CA ASP A 280 3.76 -19.27 -16.77
C ASP A 280 3.21 -17.85 -16.84
N LEU A 281 3.44 -17.14 -17.95
CA LEU A 281 2.87 -15.81 -18.18
C LEU A 281 1.34 -15.84 -18.18
N LEU A 282 0.74 -16.85 -18.84
CA LEU A 282 -0.71 -17.07 -18.82
C LEU A 282 -1.22 -17.34 -17.40
N ILE A 283 -0.54 -18.19 -16.63
CA ILE A 283 -0.89 -18.50 -15.24
C ILE A 283 -0.80 -17.23 -14.40
N MET A 284 0.27 -16.44 -14.51
CA MET A 284 0.48 -15.22 -13.74
C MET A 284 -0.64 -14.20 -14.00
N LEU A 285 -0.93 -13.91 -15.27
CA LEU A 285 -1.94 -12.92 -15.64
C LEU A 285 -3.34 -13.40 -15.25
N SER A 286 -3.68 -14.66 -15.56
CA SER A 286 -5.01 -15.22 -15.26
C SER A 286 -5.24 -15.38 -13.76
N SER A 287 -4.19 -15.71 -12.98
CA SER A 287 -4.29 -15.77 -11.53
C SER A 287 -4.52 -14.39 -10.93
N ALA A 288 -3.81 -13.36 -11.41
CA ALA A 288 -4.01 -11.99 -10.95
C ALA A 288 -5.45 -11.50 -11.19
N VAL A 289 -5.99 -11.79 -12.39
CA VAL A 289 -7.38 -11.45 -12.75
C VAL A 289 -8.41 -12.16 -11.86
N CYS A 290 -8.11 -13.38 -11.41
CA CYS A 290 -9.07 -14.23 -10.70
C CYS A 290 -8.90 -14.28 -9.17
N HIS A 291 -7.87 -13.67 -8.59
CA HIS A 291 -7.44 -13.99 -7.22
C HIS A 291 -8.47 -13.71 -6.12
N ASP A 292 -9.31 -12.68 -6.30
CA ASP A 292 -10.28 -12.19 -5.29
C ASP A 292 -11.74 -12.35 -5.76
N LEU A 293 -12.00 -13.29 -6.68
CA LEU A 293 -13.35 -13.56 -7.16
C LEU A 293 -14.31 -13.91 -6.00
N ASP A 294 -15.49 -13.32 -6.03
CA ASP A 294 -16.57 -13.48 -5.03
C ASP A 294 -16.19 -13.12 -3.58
N HIS A 295 -15.15 -12.30 -3.39
CA HIS A 295 -14.80 -11.77 -2.07
C HIS A 295 -16.01 -11.04 -1.45
N THR A 296 -16.36 -11.37 -0.20
CA THR A 296 -17.58 -10.88 0.47
C THR A 296 -17.39 -9.58 1.24
N GLY A 297 -16.13 -9.15 1.41
CA GLY A 297 -15.74 -7.93 2.14
C GLY A 297 -15.19 -8.20 3.54
N TYR A 298 -15.18 -9.47 3.95
CA TYR A 298 -14.64 -9.92 5.23
C TYR A 298 -13.45 -10.83 5.00
N ASN A 299 -12.42 -10.69 5.84
CA ASN A 299 -11.23 -11.53 5.77
C ASN A 299 -11.46 -12.89 6.44
N ASN A 300 -10.46 -13.77 6.34
CA ASN A 300 -10.52 -15.14 6.89
C ASN A 300 -10.68 -15.21 8.41
N ALA A 301 -10.29 -14.18 9.16
CA ALA A 301 -10.44 -14.18 10.62
C ALA A 301 -11.90 -13.94 11.06
N TYR A 302 -12.73 -13.38 10.17
CA TYR A 302 -14.14 -13.17 10.40
C TYR A 302 -15.01 -14.40 10.06
N GLN A 303 -14.58 -15.22 9.09
CA GLN A 303 -15.26 -16.45 8.66
C GLN A 303 -15.05 -17.60 9.65
#